data_AF-A0A7C5M886-F1
#
_entry.id   AF-A0A7C5M886-F1
#
_cell.length_a   1.000
_cell.length_b   1.000
_cell.length_c   1.000
_cell.angle_alpha   90.00
_cell.angle_beta   90.00
_cell.angle_gamma   90.00
#
_symmetry.space_group_name_H-M   'P 1'
#
loop_
_entity.id
_entity.type
_entity.pdbx_description
1 polymer ?
#
loop_
_entity_poly.entity_id
_entity_poly.type
_entity_poly.pdbx_seq_one_letter_code
_entity_poly.pdbx_strand_id
1 'polypeptide(L)'
;MSHPDMTPEVRKRLASAIAKKAWDLYQLLSEAMARQNVDLSTIDLPGEKHPGESKIERLRRYFNMVTAAQRRSTTDDFGLCLACGGPIPLPLLQEMPWREYCPACDNRAPSPGGPGGT
;
A
#
# COMPACT_ATOMS: atom_id res chain seq x y z
N MET A 1 18.86 6.03 -1.33
CA MET A 1 18.77 7.12 -0.33
C MET A 1 18.10 6.52 0.89
N SER A 2 18.54 6.79 2.11
CA SER A 2 17.89 6.21 3.29
C SER A 2 16.95 7.22 3.93
N HIS A 3 15.80 6.76 4.41
CA HIS A 3 14.86 7.62 5.09
C HIS A 3 15.46 8.11 6.43
N PRO A 4 15.53 9.44 6.68
CA PRO A 4 16.29 10.03 7.80
C PRO A 4 15.80 9.56 9.18
N ASP A 5 14.48 9.39 9.34
CA ASP A 5 13.88 8.97 10.62
C ASP A 5 13.60 7.45 10.70
N MET A 6 14.14 6.65 9.77
CA MET A 6 13.85 5.23 9.69
C MET A 6 14.85 4.42 10.51
N THR A 7 14.66 4.42 11.83
CA THR A 7 15.43 3.56 12.73
C THR A 7 15.09 2.08 12.50
N PRO A 8 16.01 1.14 12.79
CA PRO A 8 15.73 -0.29 12.66
C PRO A 8 14.54 -0.75 13.52
N GLU A 9 14.31 -0.10 14.66
CA GLU A 9 13.17 -0.38 15.54
C GLU A 9 11.85 0.07 14.93
N VAL A 10 11.83 1.27 14.36
CA VAL A 10 10.67 1.82 13.62
C VAL A 10 10.36 0.94 12.41
N ARG A 11 11.38 0.59 11.62
CA ARG A 11 11.26 -0.32 10.48
C ARG A 11 10.64 -1.64 10.90
N LYS A 12 11.11 -2.25 12.00
CA LYS A 12 10.57 -3.50 12.52
C LYS A 12 9.10 -3.38 12.92
N ARG A 13 8.72 -2.31 13.63
CA ARG A 13 7.31 -2.06 14.02
C ARG A 13 6.40 -1.92 12.80
N LEU A 14 6.82 -1.13 11.82
CA LEU A 14 6.08 -0.93 10.57
C LEU A 14 5.98 -2.24 9.77
N ALA A 15 7.08 -2.99 9.65
CA ALA A 15 7.08 -4.29 8.99
C ALA A 15 6.13 -5.29 9.66
N SER A 16 6.09 -5.34 11.00
CA SER A 16 5.14 -6.17 11.73
C SER A 16 3.68 -5.75 11.49
N ALA A 17 3.39 -4.44 11.43
CA ALA A 17 2.06 -3.94 11.11
C ALA A 17 1.63 -4.31 9.68
N ILE A 18 2.55 -4.20 8.70
CA ILE A 18 2.31 -4.63 7.32
C ILE A 18 2.01 -6.14 7.27
N ALA A 19 2.83 -6.95 7.95
CA ALA A 19 2.66 -8.41 7.96
C ALA A 19 1.31 -8.81 8.55
N LYS A 20 0.88 -8.16 9.65
CA LYS A 20 -0.45 -8.39 10.23
C LYS A 20 -1.55 -8.05 9.22
N LYS A 21 -1.49 -6.89 8.58
CA LYS A 21 -2.49 -6.49 7.57
C LYS A 21 -2.49 -7.43 6.36
N ALA A 22 -1.32 -7.87 5.90
CA ALA A 22 -1.21 -8.83 4.81
C ALA A 22 -1.87 -10.16 5.16
N TRP A 23 -1.71 -10.64 6.40
CA TRP A 23 -2.35 -11.85 6.88
C TRP A 23 -3.87 -11.70 6.95
N ASP A 24 -4.38 -10.58 7.47
CA ASP A 24 -5.82 -10.29 7.51
C ASP A 24 -6.42 -10.30 6.09
N LEU A 25 -5.75 -9.64 5.13
CA LEU A 25 -6.17 -9.61 3.73
C LEU A 25 -6.09 -10.99 3.06
N TYR A 26 -5.10 -11.80 3.40
CA TYR A 26 -4.99 -13.17 2.89
C TYR A 26 -6.15 -14.04 3.36
N GLN A 27 -6.54 -13.97 4.64
CA GLN A 27 -7.70 -14.70 5.16
C GLN A 27 -8.97 -14.34 4.39
N LEU A 28 -9.23 -13.03 4.27
CA LEU A 28 -10.38 -12.50 3.52
C LEU A 28 -10.38 -12.93 2.05
N LEU A 29 -9.21 -12.91 1.40
CA LEU A 29 -9.08 -13.32 0.01
C LEU A 29 -9.30 -14.83 -0.14
N SER A 30 -8.77 -15.62 0.79
CA SER A 30 -8.95 -17.07 0.82
C SER A 30 -10.43 -17.44 0.98
N GLU A 31 -11.13 -16.79 1.91
CA GLU A 31 -12.58 -16.98 2.12
C GLU A 31 -13.40 -16.55 0.90
N ALA A 32 -13.10 -15.40 0.32
CA ALA A 32 -13.79 -14.91 -0.88
C ALA A 32 -13.56 -15.84 -2.10
N MET A 33 -12.35 -16.39 -2.23
CA MET A 33 -12.04 -17.38 -3.28
C MET A 33 -12.70 -18.75 -3.01
N ALA A 34 -12.94 -19.10 -1.75
CA ALA A 34 -13.66 -20.32 -1.36
C ALA A 34 -15.17 -20.27 -1.63
N ARG A 35 -15.64 -19.33 -2.47
CA ARG A 35 -17.05 -19.05 -2.80
C ARG A 35 -17.91 -18.65 -1.59
N GLN A 36 -17.30 -18.25 -0.49
CA GLN A 36 -18.06 -17.61 0.59
C GLN A 36 -18.35 -16.17 0.17
N ASN A 37 -19.61 -15.75 0.30
CA ASN A 37 -20.07 -14.41 -0.06
C ASN A 37 -19.58 -13.40 0.99
N VAL A 38 -18.25 -13.22 1.09
CA VAL A 38 -17.61 -12.32 2.05
C VAL A 38 -18.02 -10.89 1.74
N ASP A 39 -18.53 -10.19 2.75
CA ASP A 39 -18.89 -8.79 2.60
C ASP A 39 -17.66 -7.88 2.64
N LEU A 40 -17.09 -7.68 1.45
CA LEU A 40 -15.94 -6.80 1.25
C LEU A 40 -16.29 -5.30 1.34
N SER A 41 -17.53 -4.92 1.70
CA SER A 41 -17.90 -3.52 1.94
C SER A 41 -17.41 -2.98 3.29
N THR A 42 -17.06 -3.88 4.21
CA THR A 42 -16.53 -3.55 5.55
C THR A 42 -15.06 -3.14 5.53
N ILE A 43 -14.37 -3.30 4.40
CA ILE A 43 -12.95 -3.02 4.25
C ILE A 43 -12.79 -1.77 3.39
N ASP A 44 -12.07 -0.78 3.92
CA ASP A 44 -11.65 0.38 3.15
C ASP A 44 -10.59 -0.05 2.13
N LEU A 45 -11.03 -0.25 0.89
CA LEU A 45 -10.20 -0.67 -0.23
C LEU A 45 -9.68 0.59 -0.96
N PRO A 46 -8.36 0.88 -0.89
CA PRO A 46 -7.81 2.09 -1.48
C PRO A 46 -7.88 2.09 -3.02
N GLY A 47 -8.07 3.30 -3.56
CA GLY A 47 -8.11 3.57 -4.99
C GLY A 47 -9.51 3.48 -5.61
N GLU A 48 -9.66 4.09 -6.78
CA GLU A 48 -10.90 4.10 -7.53
C GLU A 48 -11.29 2.67 -7.97
N LYS A 49 -12.60 2.43 -8.09
CA LYS A 49 -13.12 1.18 -8.64
C LYS A 49 -12.97 1.24 -10.15
N HIS A 50 -12.24 0.29 -10.73
CA HIS A 50 -12.13 0.24 -12.19
C HIS A 50 -13.46 -0.28 -12.79
N PRO A 51 -13.88 0.20 -13.97
CA PRO A 51 -15.10 -0.28 -14.62
C PRO A 51 -15.00 -1.78 -14.89
N GLY A 52 -15.95 -2.56 -14.36
CA GLY A 52 -15.96 -4.02 -14.46
C GLY A 52 -15.21 -4.77 -13.36
N GLU A 53 -14.51 -4.07 -12.46
CA GLU A 53 -13.69 -4.70 -11.42
C GLU A 53 -14.57 -5.35 -10.33
N SER A 54 -14.36 -6.65 -10.14
CA SER A 54 -14.98 -7.42 -9.07
C SER A 54 -14.41 -7.05 -7.71
N LYS A 55 -15.19 -7.29 -6.64
CA LYS A 55 -14.70 -7.05 -5.28
C LYS A 55 -13.44 -7.88 -4.95
N ILE A 56 -13.33 -9.09 -5.51
CA ILE A 56 -12.17 -9.97 -5.37
C ILE A 56 -10.94 -9.37 -6.06
N GLU A 57 -11.09 -8.80 -7.25
CA GLU A 57 -9.97 -8.12 -7.94
C GLU A 57 -9.47 -6.91 -7.17
N ARG A 58 -10.39 -6.10 -6.59
CA ARG A 58 -10.00 -4.99 -5.70
C ARG A 58 -9.24 -5.47 -4.48
N LEU A 59 -9.73 -6.52 -3.82
CA LEU A 59 -9.07 -7.11 -2.65
C LEU A 59 -7.68 -7.65 -3.02
N ARG A 60 -7.56 -8.31 -4.18
CA ARG A 60 -6.28 -8.80 -4.70
C ARG A 60 -5.30 -7.68 -4.99
N ARG A 61 -5.77 -6.57 -5.60
CA ARG A 61 -4.97 -5.37 -5.84
C ARG A 61 -4.45 -4.80 -4.52
N TYR A 62 -5.33 -4.71 -3.51
CA TYR A 62 -4.94 -4.23 -2.20
C TYR A 62 -3.93 -5.15 -1.51
N PHE A 63 -4.16 -6.47 -1.54
CA PHE A 63 -3.21 -7.45 -1.02
C PHE A 63 -1.84 -7.35 -1.71
N ASN A 64 -1.82 -7.17 -3.03
CA ASN A 64 -0.58 -6.96 -3.79
C ASN A 64 0.15 -5.69 -3.33
N MET A 65 -0.56 -4.59 -3.07
CA MET A 65 0.05 -3.36 -2.55
C MET A 65 0.69 -3.58 -1.17
N VAL A 66 -0.03 -4.21 -0.25
CA VAL A 66 0.46 -4.48 1.12
C VAL A 66 1.65 -5.44 1.09
N THR A 67 1.60 -6.50 0.29
CA THR A 67 2.72 -7.46 0.16
C THR A 67 3.93 -6.86 -0.57
N ALA A 68 3.71 -5.95 -1.53
CA ALA A 68 4.80 -5.17 -2.13
C ALA A 68 5.48 -4.25 -1.10
N ALA A 69 4.70 -3.60 -0.23
CA ALA A 69 5.24 -2.84 0.89
C ALA A 69 6.01 -3.73 1.89
N GLN A 70 5.52 -4.95 2.14
CA GLN A 70 6.22 -5.92 2.98
C GLN A 70 7.60 -6.26 2.42
N ARG A 71 7.70 -6.52 1.11
CA ARG A 71 8.98 -6.77 0.44
C ARG A 71 9.90 -5.55 0.52
N ARG A 72 9.36 -4.34 0.34
CA ARG A 72 10.14 -3.10 0.51
C ARG A 72 10.59 -2.88 1.95
N SER A 73 9.85 -3.37 2.94
CA SER A 73 10.28 -3.24 4.34
C SER A 73 11.59 -3.97 4.66
N THR A 74 12.01 -4.90 3.80
CA THR A 74 13.32 -5.57 3.90
C THR A 74 14.41 -4.86 3.10
N THR A 75 14.10 -3.80 2.36
CA THR A 75 15.07 -2.99 1.61
C THR A 75 15.32 -1.67 2.31
N ASP A 76 16.42 -1.00 1.94
CA ASP A 76 16.76 0.31 2.50
C ASP A 76 15.96 1.47 1.92
N ASP A 77 15.17 1.19 0.88
CA ASP A 77 14.23 2.13 0.26
C ASP A 77 12.87 2.16 0.98
N PHE A 78 12.75 1.46 2.12
CA PHE A 78 11.53 1.48 2.90
C PHE A 78 11.22 2.89 3.42
N GLY A 79 9.97 3.31 3.20
CA GLY A 79 9.51 4.66 3.53
C GLY A 79 9.86 5.71 2.48
N LEU A 80 10.38 5.35 1.31
CA LEU A 80 10.55 6.29 0.19
C LEU A 80 9.35 6.28 -0.74
N CYS A 81 9.05 7.45 -1.30
CA CYS A 81 8.02 7.62 -2.31
C CYS A 81 8.44 7.00 -3.64
N LEU A 82 7.58 6.19 -4.24
CA LEU A 82 7.85 5.58 -5.55
C LEU A 82 7.91 6.58 -6.71
N ALA A 83 7.31 7.76 -6.56
CA ALA A 83 7.27 8.77 -7.62
C ALA A 83 8.48 9.71 -7.61
N CYS A 84 8.85 10.24 -6.44
CA CYS A 84 9.94 11.21 -6.32
C CYS A 84 11.20 10.69 -5.62
N GLY A 85 11.16 9.49 -5.03
CA GLY A 85 12.25 8.94 -4.22
C GLY A 85 12.46 9.62 -2.87
N GLY A 86 11.65 10.64 -2.54
CA GLY A 86 11.75 11.38 -1.29
C GLY A 86 11.20 10.61 -0.08
N PRO A 87 11.63 10.96 1.14
CA PRO A 87 11.15 10.31 2.37
C PRO A 87 9.66 10.63 2.62
N ILE A 88 8.88 9.59 2.93
CA ILE A 88 7.48 9.71 3.33
C ILE A 88 7.43 10.01 4.83
N PRO A 89 6.78 11.09 5.27
CA PRO A 89 6.71 11.45 6.70
C PRO A 89 6.36 10.28 7.59
N LEU A 90 7.19 10.03 8.61
CA LEU A 90 7.01 8.89 9.50
C LEU A 90 5.62 8.78 10.16
N PRO A 91 4.96 9.88 10.60
CA PRO A 91 3.60 9.82 11.13
C PRO A 91 2.60 9.15 10.16
N LEU A 92 2.74 9.40 8.86
CA LEU A 92 1.89 8.79 7.84
C LEU A 92 2.19 7.31 7.63
N LEU A 93 3.46 6.92 7.76
CA LEU A 93 3.84 5.51 7.72
C LEU A 93 3.37 4.78 8.98
N GLN A 94 3.30 5.44 10.13
CA GLN A 94 2.74 4.86 11.35
C GLN A 94 1.23 4.61 11.23
N GLU A 95 0.50 5.49 10.55
CA GLU A 95 -0.93 5.29 10.26
C GLU A 95 -1.15 4.27 9.13
N MET A 96 -0.40 4.39 8.03
CA MET A 96 -0.50 3.54 6.85
C MET A 96 0.89 3.08 6.39
N PRO A 97 1.41 1.98 6.95
CA PRO A 97 2.75 1.47 6.67
C PRO A 97 3.01 1.03 5.22
N TRP A 98 1.95 0.71 4.48
CA TRP A 98 2.00 0.30 3.08
C TRP A 98 1.84 1.46 2.09
N ARG A 99 1.87 2.71 2.56
CA ARG A 99 1.79 3.90 1.72
C ARG A 99 2.97 3.95 0.74
N GLU A 100 2.66 4.19 -0.54
CA GLU A 100 3.65 4.19 -1.62
C GLU A 100 4.06 5.60 -2.07
N TYR A 101 3.25 6.60 -1.74
CA TYR A 101 3.41 7.98 -2.19
C TYR A 101 3.44 8.95 -1.01
N CYS A 102 4.34 9.93 -1.08
CA CYS A 102 4.35 11.04 -0.13
C CYS A 102 3.13 11.95 -0.37
N PRO A 103 2.70 12.77 0.60
CA PRO A 103 1.54 13.66 0.45
C PRO A 103 1.61 14.56 -0.79
N ALA A 104 2.82 15.01 -1.16
CA ALA A 104 3.02 15.84 -2.34
C ALA A 104 2.72 15.09 -3.65
N CYS A 105 3.01 13.78 -3.71
CA CYS A 105 2.75 12.94 -4.89
C CYS A 105 1.35 12.31 -4.86
N ASP A 106 0.80 12.04 -3.66
CA ASP A 106 -0.51 11.44 -3.46
C ASP A 106 -1.65 12.46 -3.69
N ASN A 107 -1.43 13.73 -3.36
CA ASN A 107 -2.37 14.82 -3.64
C ASN A 107 -2.35 15.27 -5.12
N ARG A 108 -1.48 14.67 -5.94
CA ARG A 108 -1.68 14.65 -7.38
C ARG A 108 -2.72 13.58 -7.65
N ALA A 109 -3.99 13.98 -7.81
CA ALA A 109 -4.94 13.20 -8.60
C ALA A 109 -4.21 12.65 -9.85
N PRO A 110 -4.52 11.43 -10.33
CA PRO A 110 -3.99 10.99 -11.61
C PRO A 110 -4.35 12.06 -12.64
N SER A 111 -3.38 12.89 -13.03
CA SER A 111 -3.49 13.57 -14.30
C SER A 111 -3.34 12.47 -15.34
N PRO A 112 -4.33 12.22 -16.21
CA PRO A 112 -4.13 11.38 -17.37
C PRO A 112 -3.16 12.12 -18.29
N GLY A 113 -1.86 11.92 -18.07
CA GLY A 113 -0.83 12.69 -18.73
C GLY A 113 0.53 12.42 -18.11
N GLY A 114 1.18 11.36 -18.57
CA GLY A 114 2.63 11.24 -18.42
C GLY A 114 3.35 12.41 -19.09
N PRO A 115 4.66 12.59 -18.85
CA PRO A 115 5.43 13.60 -19.56
C PRO A 115 5.62 13.13 -21.01
N GLY A 116 4.71 13.57 -21.87
CA GLY A 116 4.98 13.80 -23.29
C GLY A 116 4.93 15.31 -23.54
N GLY A 117 6.04 15.88 -24.00
CA GLY A 117 6.19 17.28 -24.48
C GLY A 117 6.78 18.20 -23.41
N THR A 118 7.92 18.87 -23.61
CA THR A 118 8.66 19.26 -24.83
C THR A 118 10.16 19.20 -24.60
#